data_AF-A0A4Q3UTT2-F1
#
_entry.id   AF-A0A4Q3UTT2-F1
#
_cell.length_a   1.000
_cell.length_b   1.000
_cell.length_c   1.000
_cell.angle_alpha   90.00
_cell.angle_beta   90.00
_cell.angle_gamma   90.00
#
_symmetry.space_group_name_H-M   'P 1'
#
loop_
_entity.id
_entity.type
_entity.pdbx_description
1 polymer ?
#
loop_
_entity_poly.entity_id
_entity_poly.type
_entity_poly.pdbx_seq_one_letter_code
_entity_poly.pdbx_strand_id
1 'polypeptide(L)'
;MPNRSTDALFQLVKSLEKSEKRNFKLYVKRNSSSEDLKTIQLFDALDKMTDYDEALLLKKTKSIAKQQLSNIKAQLYRQVLSSLRIIKDENNIDIQLHEQMDYARILFNKGLYLQSLKALDRLKDMAREHNQVTYQQQALFFEKKIEALYITRSMQNRAEQLSLESDKVNEALTLINRLSNLSLQLYSWYIQHGHARNENDVKSIRLFFEMHVPPEAASSKGFYERLYLYQSQCWYAFIRLDFLQYYRYCQRWVDLFEKHPDMLAVETASYIKGMHNLMGAHFDLLNHEKLAETIKEFEKFTRHKLVTQNDNNRILAYQYLYTARINMYFLHGTFNKGLLMVPHLEEMLKEYGLYLDAHRVLVFYYKIACLYFGSGNNEKAIDYLNRIINQKSDLRSDLQ
;
A
#
# COMPACT_ATOMS: atom_id res chain seq x y z
N MET A 1 12.03 -11.61 -19.67
CA MET A 1 12.33 -12.39 -18.44
C MET A 1 11.42 -13.60 -18.44
N PRO A 2 11.95 -14.83 -18.27
CA PRO A 2 11.15 -16.04 -18.28
C PRO A 2 10.26 -16.09 -17.04
N ASN A 3 9.06 -16.64 -17.18
CA ASN A 3 7.99 -16.77 -16.18
C ASN A 3 8.46 -16.68 -14.71
N ARG A 4 8.36 -15.47 -14.13
CA ARG A 4 8.49 -15.28 -12.68
C ARG A 4 7.39 -16.09 -12.02
N SER A 5 7.75 -16.89 -11.02
CA SER A 5 6.85 -17.82 -10.35
C SER A 5 5.57 -17.14 -9.84
N THR A 6 4.43 -17.71 -10.20
CA THR A 6 3.09 -17.38 -9.67
C THR A 6 2.76 -18.15 -8.38
N ASP A 7 3.68 -18.95 -7.83
CA ASP A 7 3.41 -19.72 -6.62
C ASP A 7 3.41 -18.79 -5.39
N ALA A 8 2.22 -18.53 -4.85
CA ALA A 8 2.00 -17.61 -3.75
C ALA A 8 2.73 -18.03 -2.45
N LEU A 9 2.88 -19.33 -2.21
CA LEU A 9 3.58 -19.82 -1.01
C LEU A 9 5.08 -19.56 -1.10
N PHE A 10 5.69 -19.81 -2.27
CA PHE A 10 7.09 -19.49 -2.50
C PHE A 10 7.37 -18.00 -2.28
N GLN A 11 6.51 -17.13 -2.81
CA GLN A 11 6.62 -15.68 -2.59
C GLN A 11 6.55 -15.32 -1.10
N LEU A 12 5.58 -15.86 -0.36
CA LEU A 12 5.46 -15.63 1.08
C LEU A 12 6.67 -16.12 1.86
N VAL A 13 7.20 -17.31 1.56
CA VAL A 13 8.40 -17.83 2.25
C VAL A 13 9.63 -16.96 1.95
N LYS A 14 9.72 -16.43 0.73
CA LYS A 14 10.81 -15.53 0.32
C LYS A 14 10.74 -14.14 0.92
N SER A 15 9.55 -13.66 1.28
CA SER A 15 9.39 -12.36 1.94
C SER A 15 9.80 -12.37 3.41
N LEU A 16 9.93 -13.54 4.05
CA LEU A 16 10.23 -13.61 5.47
C LEU A 16 11.65 -13.15 5.81
N GLU A 17 11.78 -12.38 6.89
CA GLU A 17 13.06 -12.06 7.51
C GLU A 17 13.68 -13.27 8.22
N LYS A 18 14.98 -13.22 8.52
CA LYS A 18 15.67 -14.27 9.27
C LYS A 18 15.03 -14.53 10.65
N SER A 19 14.58 -13.47 11.31
CA SER A 19 13.86 -13.48 12.60
C SER A 19 12.52 -14.23 12.48
N GLU A 20 11.73 -13.90 11.46
CA GLU A 20 10.42 -14.51 11.18
C GLU A 20 10.55 -15.98 10.79
N LYS A 21 11.51 -16.33 9.92
CA LYS A 21 11.82 -17.71 9.56
C LYS A 21 12.17 -18.55 10.78
N ARG A 22 12.96 -17.99 11.71
CA ARG A 22 13.29 -18.63 12.98
C ARG A 22 12.05 -18.82 13.85
N ASN A 23 11.20 -17.79 13.96
CA ASN A 23 9.99 -17.87 14.77
C ASN A 23 9.01 -18.91 14.23
N PHE A 24 8.77 -18.95 12.91
CA PHE A 24 7.96 -19.98 12.28
C PHE A 24 8.42 -21.40 12.66
N LYS A 25 9.73 -21.67 12.58
CA LYS A 25 10.28 -22.98 12.97
C LYS A 25 10.05 -23.32 14.45
N LEU A 26 10.09 -22.33 15.34
CA LEU A 26 9.77 -22.52 16.76
C LEU A 26 8.28 -22.74 16.98
N TYR A 27 7.43 -22.00 16.28
CA TYR A 27 5.97 -22.12 16.31
C TYR A 27 5.52 -23.54 15.93
N VAL A 28 6.02 -24.08 14.81
CA VAL A 28 5.69 -25.43 14.36
C VAL A 28 6.21 -26.50 15.33
N LYS A 29 7.43 -26.34 15.85
CA LYS A 29 8.01 -27.27 16.84
C LYS A 29 7.21 -27.36 18.14
N ARG A 30 6.54 -26.28 18.57
CA ARG A 30 5.70 -26.30 19.78
C ARG A 30 4.45 -27.18 19.63
N ASN A 31 3.99 -27.41 18.40
CA ASN A 31 2.75 -28.16 18.12
C ASN A 31 2.97 -29.66 17.74
N SER A 32 4.23 -30.13 17.75
CA SER A 32 4.70 -31.53 17.81
C SER A 32 3.78 -32.63 17.25
N SER A 33 3.57 -32.67 15.94
CA SER A 33 3.02 -33.84 15.21
C SER A 33 3.99 -34.33 14.11
N SER A 34 3.80 -35.54 13.59
CA SER A 34 4.63 -36.08 12.49
C SER A 34 4.44 -35.31 11.17
N GLU A 35 3.28 -34.70 10.96
CA GLU A 35 3.00 -33.81 9.82
C GLU A 35 3.83 -32.52 9.88
N ASP A 36 4.14 -32.02 11.07
CA ASP A 36 4.93 -30.81 11.27
C ASP A 36 6.38 -30.96 10.76
N LEU A 37 6.94 -32.17 10.80
CA LEU A 37 8.26 -32.46 10.21
C LEU A 37 8.26 -32.30 8.69
N LYS A 38 7.19 -32.74 8.00
CA LYS A 38 7.05 -32.56 6.55
C LYS A 38 6.89 -31.09 6.19
N THR A 39 6.16 -30.34 7.00
CA THR A 39 5.95 -28.91 6.80
C THR A 39 7.26 -28.12 6.92
N ILE A 40 8.10 -28.43 7.92
CA ILE A 40 9.42 -27.82 8.06
C ILE A 40 10.33 -28.18 6.88
N GLN A 41 10.32 -29.44 6.43
CA GLN A 41 11.12 -29.87 5.26
C GLN A 41 10.71 -29.12 3.99
N LEU A 42 9.40 -28.94 3.77
CA LEU A 42 8.88 -28.17 2.64
C LEU A 42 9.31 -26.70 2.71
N PHE A 43 9.19 -26.09 3.89
CA PHE A 43 9.60 -24.72 4.12
C PHE A 43 11.10 -24.50 3.82
N ASP A 44 11.97 -25.38 4.35
CA ASP A 44 13.41 -25.28 4.14
C ASP A 44 13.81 -25.50 2.68
N ALA A 45 13.08 -26.35 1.95
CA ALA A 45 13.29 -26.55 0.53
C ALA A 45 12.94 -25.30 -0.28
N LEU A 46 11.80 -24.66 0.01
CA LEU A 46 11.35 -23.42 -0.62
C LEU A 46 12.29 -22.24 -0.30
N ASP A 47 12.68 -22.07 0.96
CA ASP A 47 13.56 -20.97 1.39
C ASP A 47 14.91 -20.99 0.65
N LYS A 48 15.46 -22.18 0.41
CA LYS A 48 16.75 -22.39 -0.28
C LYS A 48 16.69 -22.27 -1.81
N MET A 49 15.51 -22.26 -2.42
CA MET A 49 15.39 -22.15 -3.88
C MET A 49 15.63 -20.72 -4.35
N THR A 50 16.28 -20.50 -5.49
CA THR A 50 16.38 -19.16 -6.10
C THR A 50 15.08 -18.81 -6.81
N ASP A 51 14.60 -19.77 -7.61
CA ASP A 51 13.39 -19.69 -8.40
C ASP A 51 12.52 -20.90 -8.08
N TYR A 52 11.22 -20.72 -8.18
CA TYR A 52 10.28 -21.81 -7.93
C TYR A 52 10.37 -22.86 -9.04
N ASP A 53 10.64 -24.11 -8.65
CA ASP A 53 10.58 -25.28 -9.51
C ASP A 53 9.94 -26.43 -8.73
N GLU A 54 8.72 -26.82 -9.12
CA GLU A 54 7.96 -27.88 -8.46
C GLU A 54 8.64 -29.25 -8.59
N ALA A 55 9.26 -29.54 -9.73
CA ALA A 55 9.94 -30.81 -9.95
C ALA A 55 11.19 -30.91 -9.06
N LEU A 56 11.94 -29.82 -8.93
CA LEU A 56 13.05 -29.74 -7.98
C LEU A 56 12.57 -29.82 -6.53
N LEU A 57 11.40 -29.24 -6.22
CA LEU A 57 10.83 -29.25 -4.88
C LEU A 57 10.54 -30.67 -4.43
N LEU A 58 9.82 -31.44 -5.26
CA LEU A 58 9.52 -32.86 -5.01
C LEU A 58 10.78 -33.71 -4.89
N LYS A 59 11.82 -33.43 -5.69
CA LYS A 59 13.12 -34.12 -5.56
C LYS A 59 13.80 -33.86 -4.21
N LYS A 60 13.66 -32.65 -3.67
CA LYS A 60 14.24 -32.24 -2.37
C LYS A 60 13.39 -32.70 -1.17
N THR A 61 12.10 -32.95 -1.35
CA THR A 61 11.16 -33.39 -0.29
C THR A 61 10.66 -34.82 -0.52
N LYS A 62 11.58 -35.81 -0.55
CA LYS A 62 11.25 -37.23 -0.85
C LYS A 62 10.19 -37.86 0.08
N SER A 63 9.99 -37.31 1.27
CA SER A 63 8.98 -37.72 2.25
C SER A 63 7.55 -37.27 1.89
N ILE A 64 7.41 -36.39 0.89
CA ILE A 64 6.15 -35.81 0.43
C ILE A 64 5.80 -36.40 -0.93
N ALA A 65 4.71 -37.17 -1.00
CA ALA A 65 4.19 -37.65 -2.27
C ALA A 65 3.63 -36.48 -3.09
N LYS A 66 3.71 -36.56 -4.43
CA LYS A 66 3.17 -35.53 -5.34
C LYS A 66 1.69 -35.22 -5.06
N GLN A 67 0.90 -36.24 -4.75
CA GLN A 67 -0.52 -36.11 -4.40
C GLN A 67 -0.76 -35.31 -3.10
N GLN A 68 0.20 -35.32 -2.16
CA GLN A 68 0.11 -34.61 -0.88
C GLN A 68 0.62 -33.16 -0.97
N LEU A 69 1.41 -32.82 -1.99
CA LEU A 69 2.09 -31.53 -2.08
C LEU A 69 1.14 -30.33 -1.97
N SER A 70 0.02 -30.36 -2.69
CA SER A 70 -0.96 -29.26 -2.66
C SER A 70 -1.52 -29.02 -1.25
N ASN A 71 -1.90 -30.09 -0.55
CA ASN A 71 -2.43 -29.98 0.81
C ASN A 71 -1.37 -29.47 1.80
N ILE A 72 -0.15 -30.01 1.74
CA ILE A 72 0.94 -29.60 2.63
C ILE A 72 1.35 -28.15 2.35
N LYS A 73 1.31 -27.69 1.09
CA LYS A 73 1.51 -26.27 0.75
C LYS A 73 0.44 -25.38 1.38
N ALA A 74 -0.84 -25.75 1.27
CA ALA A 74 -1.93 -25.00 1.88
C ALA A 74 -1.83 -24.97 3.42
N GLN A 75 -1.40 -26.07 4.04
CA GLN A 75 -1.12 -26.13 5.48
C GLN A 75 0.07 -25.24 5.85
N LEU A 76 1.20 -25.34 5.14
CA LEU A 76 2.38 -24.51 5.36
C LEU A 76 2.04 -23.03 5.25
N TYR A 77 1.28 -22.64 4.22
CA TYR A 77 0.81 -21.26 4.03
C TYR A 77 0.05 -20.76 5.26
N ARG A 78 -0.94 -21.52 5.75
CA ARG A 78 -1.72 -21.17 6.95
C ARG A 78 -0.85 -21.11 8.21
N GLN A 79 0.08 -22.04 8.40
CA GLN A 79 0.97 -22.06 9.56
C GLN A 79 1.95 -20.89 9.55
N VAL A 80 2.50 -20.51 8.39
CA VAL A 80 3.36 -19.32 8.26
C VAL A 80 2.58 -18.07 8.67
N LEU A 81 1.39 -17.84 8.10
CA LEU A 81 0.55 -16.69 8.47
C LEU A 81 0.18 -16.69 9.96
N SER A 82 -0.16 -17.85 10.53
CA SER A 82 -0.47 -17.97 11.95
C SER A 82 0.73 -17.63 12.84
N SER A 83 1.93 -18.04 12.44
CA SER A 83 3.17 -17.72 13.16
C SER A 83 3.51 -16.23 13.10
N LEU A 84 3.28 -15.58 11.94
CA LEU A 84 3.47 -14.15 11.77
C LEU A 84 2.48 -13.34 12.60
N ARG A 85 1.21 -13.78 12.69
CA ARG A 85 0.20 -13.12 13.54
C ARG A 85 0.61 -13.05 15.03
N ILE A 86 1.42 -14.00 15.50
CA ILE A 86 1.90 -14.03 16.90
C ILE A 86 3.02 -13.01 17.12
N ILE A 87 3.74 -12.63 16.06
CA ILE A 87 4.69 -11.52 16.11
C ILE A 87 3.86 -10.25 16.26
N LYS A 88 3.75 -9.75 17.48
CA LYS A 88 3.03 -8.50 17.75
C LYS A 88 3.75 -7.36 17.04
N ASP A 89 3.09 -6.76 16.06
CA ASP A 89 3.39 -5.40 15.66
C ASP A 89 2.55 -4.45 16.53
N GLU A 90 3.16 -3.99 17.62
CA GLU A 90 2.52 -3.06 18.56
C GLU A 90 2.21 -1.70 17.91
N ASN A 91 2.65 -1.41 16.69
CA ASN A 91 2.32 -0.17 15.98
C ASN A 91 1.17 -0.32 14.99
N ASN A 92 0.68 -1.55 14.75
CA ASN A 92 -0.37 -1.78 13.77
C ASN A 92 -1.76 -1.61 14.40
N ILE A 93 -2.38 -0.46 14.14
CA ILE A 93 -3.70 -0.11 14.69
C ILE A 93 -4.80 -1.08 14.27
N ASP A 94 -4.75 -1.63 13.05
CA ASP A 94 -5.74 -2.61 12.57
C ASP A 94 -5.68 -3.89 13.42
N ILE A 95 -4.47 -4.39 13.68
CA ILE A 95 -4.27 -5.57 14.52
C ILE A 95 -4.79 -5.31 15.94
N GLN A 96 -4.51 -4.14 16.51
CA GLN A 96 -5.00 -3.77 17.84
C GLN A 96 -6.53 -3.69 17.90
N LEU A 97 -7.16 -3.02 16.92
CA LEU A 97 -8.62 -2.89 16.84
C LEU A 97 -9.30 -4.24 16.65
N HIS A 98 -8.73 -5.12 15.82
CA HIS A 98 -9.17 -6.50 15.68
C HIS A 98 -9.06 -7.28 16.99
N GLU A 99 -7.94 -7.17 17.71
CA GLU A 99 -7.74 -7.83 19.00
C GLU A 99 -8.77 -7.34 20.05
N GLN A 100 -9.05 -6.04 20.12
CA GLN A 100 -10.09 -5.50 21.01
C GLN A 100 -11.49 -6.01 20.64
N MET A 101 -11.79 -6.13 19.34
CA MET A 101 -13.05 -6.70 18.88
C MET A 101 -13.18 -8.17 19.28
N ASP A 102 -12.09 -8.95 19.14
CA ASP A 102 -12.04 -10.35 19.57
C ASP A 102 -12.25 -10.48 21.08
N TYR A 103 -11.63 -9.62 21.90
CA TYR A 103 -11.87 -9.59 23.34
C TYR A 103 -13.32 -9.29 23.69
N ALA A 104 -13.95 -8.29 23.06
CA ALA A 104 -15.37 -8.01 23.26
C ALA A 104 -16.23 -9.25 22.94
N ARG A 105 -15.96 -9.94 21.82
CA ARG A 105 -16.69 -11.16 21.43
C ARG A 105 -16.51 -12.31 22.41
N ILE A 106 -15.29 -12.52 22.91
CA ILE A 106 -15.01 -13.55 23.92
C ILE A 106 -15.80 -13.25 25.20
N LEU A 107 -15.77 -12.02 25.70
CA LEU A 107 -16.50 -11.60 26.89
C LEU A 107 -18.01 -11.79 26.72
N PHE A 108 -18.56 -11.38 25.58
CA PHE A 108 -19.96 -11.62 25.24
C PHE A 108 -20.33 -13.10 25.26
N ASN A 109 -19.53 -13.97 24.61
CA ASN A 109 -19.79 -15.41 24.56
C ASN A 109 -19.66 -16.09 25.93
N LYS A 110 -18.99 -15.45 26.89
CA LYS A 110 -18.92 -15.87 28.30
C LYS A 110 -20.05 -15.29 29.16
N GLY A 111 -20.99 -14.54 28.58
CA GLY A 111 -22.09 -13.88 29.29
C GLY A 111 -21.68 -12.59 30.03
N LEU A 112 -20.46 -12.08 29.82
CA LEU A 112 -19.92 -10.91 30.51
C LEU A 112 -20.28 -9.61 29.77
N TYR A 113 -21.58 -9.32 29.60
CA TYR A 113 -22.08 -8.26 28.72
C TYR A 113 -21.56 -6.85 29.06
N LEU A 114 -21.56 -6.46 30.33
CA LEU A 114 -21.05 -5.15 30.74
C LEU A 114 -19.55 -5.00 30.45
N GLN A 115 -18.77 -6.08 30.56
CA GLN A 115 -17.35 -6.07 30.22
C GLN A 115 -17.15 -5.99 28.70
N SER A 116 -17.99 -6.68 27.94
CA SER A 116 -18.03 -6.57 26.48
C SER A 116 -18.33 -5.13 26.03
N LEU A 117 -19.35 -4.48 26.62
CA LEU A 117 -19.68 -3.08 26.30
C LEU A 117 -18.51 -2.14 26.61
N LYS A 118 -17.86 -2.30 27.77
CA LYS A 118 -16.66 -1.52 28.11
C LYS A 118 -15.49 -1.73 27.14
N ALA A 119 -15.32 -2.95 26.62
CA ALA A 119 -14.33 -3.23 25.59
C ALA A 119 -14.70 -2.55 24.25
N LEU A 120 -15.99 -2.53 23.89
CA LEU A 120 -16.48 -1.84 22.69
C LEU A 120 -16.33 -0.32 22.77
N ASP A 121 -16.59 0.29 23.94
CA ASP A 121 -16.38 1.74 24.12
C ASP A 121 -14.90 2.11 23.89
N ARG A 122 -13.96 1.35 24.47
CA ARG A 122 -12.52 1.56 24.24
C ARG A 122 -12.13 1.39 22.78
N LEU A 123 -12.69 0.38 22.11
CA LEU A 123 -12.46 0.17 20.68
C LEU A 123 -12.99 1.36 19.87
N LYS A 124 -14.19 1.88 20.16
CA LYS A 124 -14.73 3.07 19.49
C LYS A 124 -13.83 4.30 19.68
N ASP A 125 -13.33 4.52 20.90
CA ASP A 125 -12.44 5.64 21.18
C ASP A 125 -11.12 5.54 20.42
N MET A 126 -10.47 4.38 20.46
CA MET A 126 -9.25 4.10 19.70
C MET A 126 -9.49 4.24 18.18
N ALA A 127 -10.62 3.73 17.68
CA ALA A 127 -10.98 3.87 16.28
C ALA A 127 -11.29 5.31 15.88
N ARG A 128 -11.77 6.16 16.80
CA ARG A 128 -12.02 7.59 16.56
C ARG A 128 -10.71 8.38 16.49
N GLU A 129 -9.79 8.11 17.40
CA GLU A 129 -8.46 8.72 17.45
C GLU A 129 -7.67 8.48 16.15
N HIS A 130 -7.76 7.27 15.60
CA HIS A 130 -7.04 6.87 14.38
C HIS A 130 -7.86 6.91 13.09
N ASN A 131 -9.00 7.62 13.09
CA ASN A 131 -9.90 7.76 11.93
C ASN A 131 -10.39 6.42 11.31
N GLN A 132 -10.43 5.34 12.09
CA GLN A 132 -10.83 4.00 11.68
C GLN A 132 -12.35 3.80 11.72
N VAL A 133 -13.06 4.52 10.85
CA VAL A 133 -14.53 4.63 10.85
C VAL A 133 -15.24 3.28 10.66
N THR A 134 -14.67 2.35 9.90
CA THR A 134 -15.23 1.01 9.69
C THR A 134 -15.28 0.18 10.98
N TYR A 135 -14.28 0.29 11.85
CA TYR A 135 -14.26 -0.38 13.15
C TYR A 135 -15.25 0.26 14.12
N GLN A 136 -15.44 1.58 14.06
CA GLN A 136 -16.51 2.25 14.82
C GLN A 136 -17.87 1.66 14.44
N GLN A 137 -18.14 1.48 13.15
CA GLN A 137 -19.39 0.89 12.67
C GLN A 137 -19.58 -0.56 13.17
N GLN A 138 -18.52 -1.37 13.12
CA GLN A 138 -18.57 -2.75 13.64
C GLN A 138 -18.86 -2.78 15.14
N ALA A 139 -18.23 -1.89 15.91
CA ALA A 139 -18.45 -1.79 17.35
C ALA A 139 -19.87 -1.36 17.67
N LEU A 140 -20.42 -0.37 16.95
CA LEU A 140 -21.80 0.08 17.07
C LEU A 140 -22.81 -1.01 16.75
N PHE A 141 -22.59 -1.78 15.68
CA PHE A 141 -23.44 -2.93 15.38
C PHE A 141 -23.42 -3.97 16.50
N PHE A 142 -22.25 -4.24 17.06
CA PHE A 142 -22.14 -5.22 18.12
C PHE A 142 -22.77 -4.71 19.43
N GLU A 143 -22.55 -3.45 19.76
CA GLU A 143 -23.17 -2.81 20.92
C GLU A 143 -24.70 -2.81 20.83
N LYS A 144 -25.27 -2.42 19.69
CA LYS A 144 -26.72 -2.50 19.43
C LYS A 144 -27.25 -3.92 19.61
N LYS A 145 -26.50 -4.94 19.16
CA LYS A 145 -26.87 -6.34 19.35
C LYS A 145 -26.90 -6.75 20.83
N ILE A 146 -25.97 -6.25 21.64
CA ILE A 146 -25.93 -6.54 23.09
C ILE A 146 -27.13 -5.86 23.78
N GLU A 147 -27.32 -4.56 23.55
CA GLU A 147 -28.41 -3.76 24.14
C GLU A 147 -29.80 -4.27 23.74
N ALA A 148 -29.97 -4.81 22.52
CA ALA A 148 -31.24 -5.39 22.07
C ALA A 148 -31.60 -6.73 22.75
N LEU A 149 -30.60 -7.50 23.21
CA LEU A 149 -30.79 -8.83 23.79
C LEU A 149 -30.83 -8.83 25.31
N TYR A 150 -30.23 -7.81 25.94
CA TYR A 150 -30.05 -7.77 27.39
C TYR A 150 -30.48 -6.41 27.91
N ILE A 151 -31.28 -6.38 28.97
CA ILE A 151 -31.53 -5.16 29.74
C ILE A 151 -30.25 -4.84 30.51
N THR A 152 -29.29 -4.24 29.83
CA THR A 152 -28.21 -3.51 30.44
C THR A 152 -28.86 -2.26 31.00
N ARG A 153 -28.82 -2.06 32.32
CA ARG A 153 -29.35 -0.85 32.98
C ARG A 153 -28.53 0.41 32.62
N SER A 154 -27.84 0.38 31.47
CA SER A 154 -27.10 1.47 30.85
C SER A 154 -28.11 2.50 30.36
N MET A 155 -28.19 3.60 31.12
CA MET A 155 -28.54 4.95 30.67
C MET A 155 -29.85 5.07 29.88
N GLN A 156 -30.85 5.68 30.52
CA GLN A 156 -32.01 6.25 29.85
C GLN A 156 -31.52 7.07 28.63
N ASN A 157 -31.99 6.71 27.42
CA ASN A 157 -31.60 7.26 26.11
C ASN A 157 -30.39 6.62 25.38
N ARG A 158 -29.83 5.49 25.82
CA ARG A 158 -28.72 4.83 25.08
C ARG A 158 -29.10 4.44 23.64
N ALA A 159 -30.33 3.98 23.41
CA ALA A 159 -30.81 3.63 22.08
C ALA A 159 -30.77 4.83 21.10
N GLU A 160 -31.19 6.01 21.56
CA GLU A 160 -31.15 7.25 20.77
C GLU A 160 -29.70 7.68 20.49
N GLN A 161 -28.82 7.62 21.49
CA GLN A 161 -27.40 7.91 21.31
C GLN A 161 -26.74 6.99 20.28
N LEU A 162 -27.03 5.68 20.33
CA LEU A 162 -26.49 4.71 19.38
C LEU A 162 -27.04 4.91 17.97
N SER A 163 -28.28 5.39 17.83
CA SER A 163 -28.83 5.80 16.53
C SER A 163 -28.03 6.96 15.96
N LEU A 164 -27.93 8.07 16.71
CA LEU A 164 -27.19 9.26 16.30
C LEU A 164 -25.71 9.00 16.00
N GLU A 165 -25.05 8.16 16.80
CA GLU A 165 -23.65 7.78 16.56
C GLU A 165 -23.52 6.98 15.26
N SER A 166 -24.44 6.04 15.00
CA SER A 166 -24.43 5.26 13.75
C SER A 166 -24.73 6.09 12.51
N ASP A 167 -25.66 7.04 12.61
CA ASP A 167 -25.99 7.92 11.49
C ASP A 167 -24.78 8.77 11.09
N LYS A 168 -24.08 9.36 12.08
CA LYS A 168 -22.83 10.10 11.85
C LYS A 168 -21.72 9.24 11.22
N VAL A 169 -21.54 8.01 11.71
CA VAL A 169 -20.55 7.07 11.16
C VAL A 169 -20.90 6.68 9.72
N ASN A 170 -22.18 6.45 9.43
CA ASN A 170 -22.65 6.13 8.09
C ASN A 170 -22.49 7.30 7.11
N GLU A 171 -22.76 8.54 7.55
CA GLU A 171 -22.52 9.75 6.75
C GLU A 171 -21.05 9.87 6.36
N ALA A 172 -20.14 9.71 7.33
CA ALA A 172 -18.69 9.72 7.09
C ALA A 172 -18.27 8.60 6.12
N LEU A 173 -18.69 7.36 6.36
CA LEU A 173 -18.41 6.22 5.48
C LEU A 173 -18.90 6.45 4.05
N THR A 174 -20.09 7.02 3.89
CA THR A 174 -20.66 7.32 2.57
C THR A 174 -19.78 8.32 1.83
N LEU A 175 -19.36 9.39 2.49
CA LEU A 175 -18.51 10.41 1.87
C LEU A 175 -17.11 9.87 1.55
N ILE A 176 -16.48 9.11 2.46
CA ILE A 176 -15.20 8.44 2.24
C ILE A 176 -15.28 7.51 1.03
N ASN A 177 -16.33 6.70 0.92
CA ASN A 177 -16.53 5.76 -0.18
C ASN A 177 -16.71 6.50 -1.52
N ARG A 178 -17.53 7.55 -1.56
CA ARG A 178 -17.72 8.34 -2.79
C ARG A 178 -16.42 8.98 -3.27
N LEU A 179 -15.64 9.57 -2.36
CA LEU A 179 -14.38 10.24 -2.69
C LEU A 179 -13.26 9.27 -3.05
N SER A 180 -13.13 8.14 -2.35
CA SER A 180 -12.15 7.11 -2.68
C SER A 180 -12.45 6.45 -4.03
N ASN A 181 -13.73 6.18 -4.32
CA ASN A 181 -14.16 5.70 -5.64
C ASN A 181 -13.81 6.70 -6.73
N LEU A 182 -14.09 7.99 -6.54
CA LEU A 182 -13.73 9.03 -7.50
C LEU A 182 -12.22 9.07 -7.75
N SER A 183 -11.40 9.06 -6.70
CA SER A 183 -9.93 9.02 -6.80
C SER A 183 -9.44 7.82 -7.63
N LEU A 184 -9.99 6.63 -7.35
CA LEU A 184 -9.64 5.41 -8.08
C LEU A 184 -10.11 5.44 -9.54
N GLN A 185 -11.31 5.95 -9.80
CA GLN A 185 -11.84 6.07 -11.15
C GLN A 185 -11.04 7.08 -11.99
N LEU A 186 -10.61 8.20 -11.41
CA LEU A 186 -9.74 9.17 -12.09
C LEU A 186 -8.37 8.58 -12.39
N TYR A 187 -7.80 7.79 -11.47
CA TYR A 187 -6.57 7.05 -11.74
C TYR A 187 -6.75 6.04 -12.90
N SER A 188 -7.84 5.27 -12.88
CA SER A 188 -8.18 4.35 -13.98
C SER A 188 -8.38 5.10 -15.30
N TRP A 189 -9.02 6.27 -15.26
CA TRP A 189 -9.21 7.12 -16.45
C TRP A 189 -7.87 7.54 -17.04
N TYR A 190 -6.92 7.97 -16.20
CA TYR A 190 -5.58 8.34 -16.64
C TYR A 190 -4.83 7.17 -17.27
N ILE A 191 -4.89 5.96 -16.69
CA ILE A 191 -4.24 4.78 -17.29
C ILE A 191 -4.80 4.49 -18.69
N GLN A 192 -6.11 4.65 -18.87
CA GLN A 192 -6.78 4.32 -20.14
C GLN A 192 -6.59 5.38 -21.23
N HIS A 193 -6.58 6.67 -20.86
CA HIS A 193 -6.64 7.78 -21.83
C HIS A 193 -5.37 8.66 -21.85
N GLY A 194 -4.54 8.58 -20.80
CA GLY A 194 -3.42 9.48 -20.57
C GLY A 194 -3.88 10.91 -20.22
N HIS A 195 -3.03 11.88 -20.55
CA HIS A 195 -3.37 13.29 -20.45
C HIS A 195 -4.39 13.71 -21.52
N ALA A 196 -5.22 14.70 -21.19
CA ALA A 196 -6.12 15.34 -22.14
C ALA A 196 -5.31 16.02 -23.26
N ARG A 197 -5.62 15.68 -24.52
CA ARG A 197 -4.84 16.11 -25.70
C ARG A 197 -5.53 17.22 -26.48
N ASN A 198 -6.82 17.43 -26.22
CA ASN A 198 -7.67 18.39 -26.92
C ASN A 198 -8.80 18.88 -26.01
N GLU A 199 -9.55 19.89 -26.46
CA GLU A 199 -10.66 20.47 -25.68
C GLU A 199 -11.80 19.49 -25.38
N ASN A 200 -12.04 18.48 -26.24
CA ASN A 200 -13.09 17.50 -26.00
C ASN A 200 -12.71 16.57 -24.84
N ASP A 201 -11.44 16.16 -24.75
CA ASP A 201 -10.93 15.38 -23.60
C ASP A 201 -11.08 16.19 -22.30
N VAL A 202 -10.75 17.48 -22.33
CA VAL A 202 -10.92 18.40 -21.19
C VAL A 202 -12.40 18.51 -20.78
N LYS A 203 -13.32 18.63 -21.74
CA LYS A 203 -14.77 18.66 -21.46
C LYS A 203 -15.26 17.34 -20.87
N SER A 204 -14.82 16.21 -21.42
CA SER A 204 -15.18 14.87 -20.94
C SER A 204 -14.74 14.63 -19.50
N ILE A 205 -13.47 14.92 -19.17
CA ILE A 205 -12.98 14.73 -17.80
C ILE A 205 -13.61 15.72 -16.81
N ARG A 206 -13.90 16.94 -17.25
CA ARG A 206 -14.61 17.93 -16.44
C ARG A 206 -16.02 17.46 -16.10
N LEU A 207 -16.79 17.01 -17.09
CA LEU A 207 -18.14 16.48 -16.88
C LEU A 207 -18.10 15.25 -15.96
N PHE A 208 -17.14 14.34 -16.18
CA PHE A 208 -16.93 13.19 -15.32
C PHE A 208 -16.68 13.60 -13.87
N PHE A 209 -15.76 14.55 -13.64
CA PHE A 209 -15.44 15.03 -12.30
C PHE A 209 -16.63 15.71 -11.61
N GLU A 210 -17.29 16.64 -12.30
CA GLU A 210 -18.44 17.40 -11.78
C GLU A 210 -19.63 16.49 -11.44
N MET A 211 -19.84 15.41 -12.18
CA MET A 211 -20.92 14.44 -11.94
C MET A 211 -20.67 13.55 -10.72
N HIS A 212 -19.41 13.24 -10.43
CA HIS A 212 -19.05 12.25 -9.40
C HIS A 212 -18.57 12.88 -8.09
N VAL A 213 -18.11 14.13 -8.10
CA VAL A 213 -17.68 14.81 -6.87
C VAL A 213 -18.88 15.07 -5.94
N PRO A 214 -18.84 14.61 -4.67
CA PRO A 214 -19.92 14.87 -3.72
C PRO A 214 -20.06 16.37 -3.43
N PRO A 215 -21.28 16.94 -3.43
CA PRO A 215 -21.52 18.34 -3.04
C PRO A 215 -20.95 18.68 -1.65
N GLU A 216 -20.99 17.73 -0.73
CA GLU A 216 -20.55 17.87 0.66
C GLU A 216 -19.02 17.76 0.81
N ALA A 217 -18.29 17.42 -0.26
CA ALA A 217 -16.84 17.20 -0.19
C ALA A 217 -16.09 18.46 0.31
N ALA A 218 -16.54 19.65 -0.09
CA ALA A 218 -15.91 20.91 0.29
C ALA A 218 -15.97 21.22 1.79
N SER A 219 -16.99 20.71 2.50
CA SER A 219 -17.16 20.92 3.95
C SER A 219 -16.57 19.78 4.79
N SER A 220 -15.92 18.80 4.17
CA SER A 220 -15.34 17.66 4.85
C SER A 220 -14.26 18.05 5.88
N LYS A 221 -14.32 17.39 7.04
CA LYS A 221 -13.41 17.64 8.17
C LYS A 221 -12.56 16.43 8.56
N GLY A 222 -13.01 15.22 8.24
CA GLY A 222 -12.28 14.00 8.55
C GLY A 222 -11.05 13.82 7.66
N PHE A 223 -10.12 13.01 8.16
CA PHE A 223 -8.83 12.79 7.50
C PHE A 223 -9.02 12.11 6.13
N TYR A 224 -9.74 10.99 6.09
CA TYR A 224 -9.89 10.21 4.86
C TYR A 224 -10.69 10.93 3.78
N GLU A 225 -11.74 11.67 4.16
CA GLU A 225 -12.50 12.50 3.23
C GLU A 225 -11.60 13.53 2.56
N ARG A 226 -10.79 14.26 3.34
CA ARG A 226 -9.85 15.25 2.79
C ARG A 226 -8.76 14.61 1.95
N LEU A 227 -8.21 13.49 2.43
CA LEU A 227 -7.19 12.72 1.72
C LEU A 227 -7.68 12.35 0.31
N TYR A 228 -8.84 11.69 0.21
CA TYR A 228 -9.37 11.23 -1.07
C TYR A 228 -9.87 12.38 -1.94
N LEU A 229 -10.37 13.48 -1.36
CA LEU A 229 -10.67 14.70 -2.10
C LEU A 229 -9.41 15.29 -2.74
N TYR A 230 -8.31 15.41 -1.99
CA TYR A 230 -7.05 15.95 -2.52
C TYR A 230 -6.47 15.04 -3.59
N GLN A 231 -6.51 13.71 -3.40
CA GLN A 231 -6.10 12.77 -4.44
C GLN A 231 -6.95 12.88 -5.71
N SER A 232 -8.27 13.01 -5.58
CA SER A 232 -9.17 13.20 -6.72
C SER A 232 -8.84 14.48 -7.47
N GLN A 233 -8.61 15.58 -6.75
CA GLN A 233 -8.21 16.86 -7.33
C GLN A 233 -6.82 16.79 -7.99
N CYS A 234 -5.87 16.05 -7.41
CA CYS A 234 -4.57 15.82 -8.02
C CYS A 234 -4.72 15.14 -9.39
N TRP A 235 -5.44 14.02 -9.46
CA TRP A 235 -5.66 13.32 -10.73
C TRP A 235 -6.40 14.19 -11.74
N TYR A 236 -7.46 14.86 -11.32
CA TYR A 236 -8.23 15.75 -12.18
C TYR A 236 -7.37 16.88 -12.78
N ALA A 237 -6.51 17.51 -11.97
CA ALA A 237 -5.59 18.54 -12.44
C ALA A 237 -4.50 17.97 -13.35
N PHE A 238 -3.91 16.83 -12.97
CA PHE A 238 -2.84 16.18 -13.72
C PHE A 238 -3.29 15.72 -15.11
N ILE A 239 -4.46 15.11 -15.22
CA ILE A 239 -5.05 14.70 -16.52
C ILE A 239 -5.21 15.92 -17.44
N ARG A 240 -5.62 17.07 -16.88
CA ARG A 240 -5.80 18.32 -17.64
C ARG A 240 -4.51 19.12 -17.88
N LEU A 241 -3.35 18.61 -17.44
CA LEU A 241 -2.06 19.31 -17.49
C LEU A 241 -2.07 20.66 -16.72
N ASP A 242 -2.97 20.81 -15.74
CA ASP A 242 -3.00 21.97 -14.85
C ASP A 242 -2.00 21.74 -13.69
N PHE A 243 -0.71 21.86 -14.00
CA PHE A 243 0.36 21.54 -13.06
C PHE A 243 0.38 22.44 -11.82
N LEU A 244 -0.13 23.67 -11.92
CA LEU A 244 -0.25 24.56 -10.77
C LEU A 244 -1.33 24.06 -9.80
N GLN A 245 -2.48 23.63 -10.30
CA GLN A 245 -3.51 23.03 -9.46
C GLN A 245 -3.06 21.67 -8.91
N TYR A 246 -2.40 20.85 -9.73
CA TYR A 246 -1.81 19.58 -9.31
C TYR A 246 -0.86 19.76 -8.13
N TYR A 247 0.11 20.68 -8.24
CA TYR A 247 1.00 21.05 -7.14
C TYR A 247 0.25 21.47 -5.87
N ARG A 248 -0.75 22.37 -5.98
CA ARG A 248 -1.51 22.85 -4.82
C ARG A 248 -2.17 21.70 -4.05
N TYR A 249 -2.72 20.72 -4.75
CA TYR A 249 -3.38 19.58 -4.10
C TYR A 249 -2.41 18.50 -3.63
N CYS A 250 -1.26 18.33 -4.29
CA CYS A 250 -0.18 17.47 -3.78
C CYS A 250 0.37 18.01 -2.46
N GLN A 251 0.59 19.33 -2.37
CA GLN A 251 1.02 19.98 -1.13
C GLN A 251 -0.04 19.79 -0.04
N ARG A 252 -1.32 20.06 -0.33
CA ARG A 252 -2.41 19.84 0.66
C ARG A 252 -2.52 18.40 1.13
N TRP A 253 -2.24 17.43 0.26
CA TRP A 253 -2.18 16.02 0.65
C TRP A 253 -1.04 15.78 1.63
N VAL A 254 0.18 16.25 1.35
CA VAL A 254 1.32 16.10 2.26
C VAL A 254 1.08 16.85 3.59
N ASP A 255 0.62 18.10 3.54
CA ASP A 255 0.27 18.92 4.72
C ASP A 255 -0.79 18.28 5.62
N LEU A 256 -1.63 17.40 5.06
CA LEU A 256 -2.64 16.69 5.85
C LEU A 256 -2.00 15.80 6.92
N PHE A 257 -0.84 15.21 6.63
CA PHE A 257 -0.09 14.39 7.59
C PHE A 257 0.63 15.23 8.66
N GLU A 258 0.98 16.48 8.36
CA GLU A 258 1.47 17.41 9.40
C GLU A 258 0.37 17.79 10.38
N LYS A 259 -0.86 17.97 9.89
CA LYS A 259 -2.04 18.28 10.70
C LYS A 259 -2.56 17.08 11.50
N HIS A 260 -2.26 15.87 11.05
CA HIS A 260 -2.68 14.61 11.65
C HIS A 260 -1.47 13.65 11.76
N PRO A 261 -0.48 13.95 12.63
CA PRO A 261 0.79 13.21 12.68
C PRO A 261 0.62 11.72 12.99
N ASP A 262 -0.40 11.35 13.78
CA ASP A 262 -0.68 9.94 14.11
C ASP A 262 -1.07 9.12 12.87
N MET A 263 -1.65 9.76 11.85
CA MET A 263 -1.98 9.11 10.58
C MET A 263 -0.75 8.76 9.76
N LEU A 264 0.43 9.29 10.08
CA LEU A 264 1.65 8.89 9.38
C LEU A 264 1.99 7.41 9.61
N ALA A 265 1.74 6.90 10.82
CA ALA A 265 1.92 5.48 11.14
C ALA A 265 0.81 4.59 10.55
N VAL A 266 -0.42 5.11 10.49
CA VAL A 266 -1.58 4.40 9.93
C VAL A 266 -1.51 4.32 8.40
N GLU A 267 -1.15 5.42 7.75
CA GLU A 267 -1.26 5.63 6.30
C GLU A 267 0.10 5.96 5.65
N THR A 268 1.17 5.29 6.09
CA THR A 268 2.54 5.52 5.61
C THR A 268 2.65 5.44 4.08
N ALA A 269 2.03 4.44 3.45
CA ALA A 269 2.06 4.28 2.00
C ALA A 269 1.38 5.44 1.26
N SER A 270 0.31 5.99 1.83
CA SER A 270 -0.39 7.15 1.29
C SER A 270 0.47 8.41 1.39
N TYR A 271 1.17 8.63 2.51
CA TYR A 271 2.14 9.72 2.63
C TYR A 271 3.29 9.59 1.62
N ILE A 272 3.86 8.39 1.47
CA ILE A 272 4.90 8.08 0.47
C ILE A 272 4.43 8.45 -0.94
N LYS A 273 3.19 8.10 -1.29
CA LYS A 273 2.58 8.44 -2.59
C LYS A 273 2.30 9.94 -2.72
N GLY A 274 1.91 10.62 -1.65
CA GLY A 274 1.76 12.08 -1.62
C GLY A 274 3.08 12.79 -1.90
N MET A 275 4.16 12.38 -1.23
CA MET A 275 5.52 12.90 -1.46
C MET A 275 6.01 12.65 -2.89
N HIS A 276 5.72 11.47 -3.45
CA HIS A 276 6.02 11.17 -4.85
C HIS A 276 5.34 12.18 -5.80
N ASN A 277 4.05 12.41 -5.63
CA ASN A 277 3.30 13.35 -6.45
C ASN A 277 3.77 14.79 -6.24
N LEU A 278 4.11 15.19 -5.02
CA LEU A 278 4.65 16.52 -4.73
C LEU A 278 6.00 16.76 -5.43
N MET A 279 6.92 15.80 -5.35
CA MET A 279 8.19 15.86 -6.10
C MET A 279 7.95 15.86 -7.62
N GLY A 280 6.96 15.08 -8.10
CA GLY A 280 6.52 15.11 -9.50
C GLY A 280 6.02 16.49 -9.92
N ALA A 281 5.15 17.11 -9.12
CA ALA A 281 4.60 18.43 -9.39
C ALA A 281 5.69 19.53 -9.41
N HIS A 282 6.68 19.44 -8.52
CA HIS A 282 7.84 20.34 -8.57
C HIS A 282 8.66 20.15 -9.85
N PHE A 283 8.82 18.90 -10.30
CA PHE A 283 9.48 18.61 -11.58
C PHE A 283 8.70 19.19 -12.77
N ASP A 284 7.39 18.97 -12.83
CA ASP A 284 6.53 19.46 -13.93
C ASP A 284 6.50 20.99 -14.01
N LEU A 285 6.63 21.67 -12.86
CA LEU A 285 6.72 23.14 -12.75
C LEU A 285 8.15 23.69 -12.87
N LEU A 286 9.16 22.84 -13.12
CA LEU A 286 10.57 23.22 -13.16
C LEU A 286 11.05 23.93 -11.87
N ASN A 287 10.47 23.57 -10.72
CA ASN A 287 10.81 24.18 -9.43
C ASN A 287 12.02 23.49 -8.80
N HIS A 288 13.21 23.85 -9.29
CA HIS A 288 14.50 23.24 -8.92
C HIS A 288 14.76 23.23 -7.41
N GLU A 289 14.62 24.39 -6.76
CA GLU A 289 14.95 24.54 -5.34
C GLU A 289 14.00 23.71 -4.47
N LYS A 290 12.69 23.81 -4.71
CA LYS A 290 11.72 23.06 -3.93
C LYS A 290 11.80 21.56 -4.19
N LEU A 291 12.06 21.13 -5.42
CA LEU A 291 12.32 19.71 -5.68
C LEU A 291 13.51 19.20 -4.85
N ALA A 292 14.61 19.96 -4.78
CA ALA A 292 15.77 19.60 -3.97
C ALA A 292 15.41 19.44 -2.48
N GLU A 293 14.67 20.41 -1.94
CA GLU A 293 14.21 20.41 -0.55
C GLU A 293 13.32 19.20 -0.26
N THR A 294 12.29 18.96 -1.08
CA THR A 294 11.36 17.84 -0.91
C THR A 294 12.05 16.48 -1.06
N ILE A 295 13.02 16.33 -1.97
CA ILE A 295 13.83 15.10 -2.09
C ILE A 295 14.61 14.86 -0.79
N LYS A 296 15.21 15.90 -0.21
CA LYS A 296 15.99 15.79 1.02
C LYS A 296 15.11 15.40 2.21
N GLU A 297 13.93 15.99 2.31
CA GLU A 297 12.93 15.62 3.32
C GLU A 297 12.50 14.16 3.17
N PHE A 298 12.15 13.76 1.94
CA PHE A 298 11.72 12.40 1.66
C PHE A 298 12.83 11.38 1.90
N GLU A 299 14.08 11.70 1.54
CA GLU A 299 15.24 10.87 1.84
C GLU A 299 15.41 10.65 3.34
N LYS A 300 15.24 11.70 4.16
CA LYS A 300 15.26 11.57 5.63
C LYS A 300 14.15 10.63 6.09
N PHE A 301 12.95 10.77 5.53
CA PHE A 301 11.81 9.90 5.86
C PHE A 301 12.06 8.44 5.48
N THR A 302 12.76 8.15 4.38
CA THR A 302 13.07 6.75 3.99
C THR A 302 13.90 5.98 5.03
N ARG A 303 14.56 6.69 5.95
CA ARG A 303 15.35 6.11 7.05
C ARG A 303 14.53 5.91 8.32
N HIS A 304 13.28 6.36 8.34
CA HIS A 304 12.38 6.23 9.48
C HIS A 304 11.91 4.78 9.67
N LYS A 305 11.63 4.38 10.93
CA LYS A 305 11.20 3.01 11.28
C LYS A 305 9.96 2.53 10.51
N LEU A 306 9.01 3.43 10.25
CA LEU A 306 7.79 3.15 9.47
C LEU A 306 8.09 2.69 8.04
N VAL A 307 9.23 3.09 7.49
CA VAL A 307 9.70 2.69 6.17
C VAL A 307 10.62 1.48 6.29
N THR A 308 11.63 1.53 7.17
CA THR A 308 12.66 0.50 7.21
C THR A 308 12.17 -0.85 7.73
N GLN A 309 11.16 -0.87 8.61
CA GLN A 309 10.58 -2.08 9.20
C GLN A 309 9.37 -2.64 8.41
N ASN A 310 9.03 -2.05 7.27
CA ASN A 310 7.94 -2.51 6.43
C ASN A 310 8.41 -2.61 4.98
N ASP A 311 8.50 -3.83 4.47
CA ASP A 311 9.04 -4.12 3.13
C ASP A 311 8.29 -3.38 2.02
N ASN A 312 6.95 -3.31 2.10
CA ASN A 312 6.14 -2.61 1.11
C ASN A 312 6.45 -1.10 1.12
N ASN A 313 6.52 -0.49 2.31
CA ASN A 313 6.87 0.93 2.43
C ASN A 313 8.30 1.20 1.95
N ARG A 314 9.25 0.32 2.27
CA ARG A 314 10.65 0.44 1.83
C ARG A 314 10.77 0.41 0.31
N ILE A 315 10.12 -0.55 -0.35
CA ILE A 315 10.12 -0.69 -1.82
C ILE A 315 9.49 0.54 -2.48
N LEU A 316 8.31 0.95 -2.01
CA LEU A 316 7.62 2.13 -2.54
C LEU A 316 8.46 3.40 -2.35
N ALA A 317 9.04 3.61 -1.18
CA ALA A 317 9.85 4.79 -0.89
C ALA A 317 11.10 4.86 -1.77
N TYR A 318 11.85 3.77 -1.91
CA TYR A 318 13.02 3.77 -2.77
C TYR A 318 12.67 3.97 -4.24
N GLN A 319 11.60 3.34 -4.73
CA GLN A 319 11.12 3.58 -6.09
C GLN A 319 10.89 5.08 -6.36
N TYR A 320 10.14 5.74 -5.48
CA TYR A 320 9.82 7.16 -5.69
C TYR A 320 11.02 8.08 -5.46
N LEU A 321 11.92 7.74 -4.53
CA LEU A 321 13.15 8.48 -4.31
C LEU A 321 14.09 8.42 -5.53
N TYR A 322 14.29 7.24 -6.12
CA TYR A 322 15.11 7.10 -7.33
C TYR A 322 14.48 7.84 -8.51
N THR A 323 13.15 7.77 -8.67
CA THR A 323 12.44 8.52 -9.70
C THR A 323 12.68 10.04 -9.56
N ALA A 324 12.53 10.58 -8.35
CA ALA A 324 12.72 11.99 -8.09
C ALA A 324 14.18 12.44 -8.29
N ARG A 325 15.16 11.63 -7.89
CA ARG A 325 16.58 11.90 -8.14
C ARG A 325 16.91 11.94 -9.63
N ILE A 326 16.38 11.00 -10.43
CA ILE A 326 16.55 11.03 -11.89
C ILE A 326 15.93 12.31 -12.47
N ASN A 327 14.72 12.65 -12.07
CA ASN A 327 14.05 13.88 -12.48
C ASN A 327 14.90 15.12 -12.16
N MET A 328 15.58 15.14 -11.01
CA MET A 328 16.48 16.23 -10.65
C MET A 328 17.72 16.32 -11.56
N TYR A 329 18.30 15.19 -11.95
CA TYR A 329 19.38 15.17 -12.96
C TYR A 329 18.92 15.65 -14.33
N PHE A 330 17.68 15.33 -14.72
CA PHE A 330 17.07 15.84 -15.96
C PHE A 330 16.92 17.36 -15.94
N LEU A 331 16.35 17.92 -14.86
CA LEU A 331 16.22 19.38 -14.72
C LEU A 331 17.55 20.10 -14.79
N HIS A 332 18.59 19.56 -14.16
CA HIS A 332 19.92 20.17 -14.16
C HIS A 332 20.74 19.89 -15.43
N GLY A 333 20.26 19.04 -16.34
CA GLY A 333 21.05 18.59 -17.48
C GLY A 333 22.34 17.84 -17.09
N THR A 334 22.41 17.28 -15.88
CA THR A 334 23.63 16.65 -15.33
C THR A 334 23.61 15.13 -15.52
N PHE A 335 23.31 14.69 -16.73
CA PHE A 335 23.09 13.27 -17.09
C PHE A 335 24.25 12.36 -16.70
N ASN A 336 25.50 12.78 -16.94
CA ASN A 336 26.70 12.03 -16.55
C ASN A 336 26.76 11.74 -15.04
N LYS A 337 26.32 12.68 -14.19
CA LYS A 337 26.24 12.45 -12.73
C LYS A 337 25.11 11.48 -12.40
N GLY A 338 23.99 11.55 -13.11
CA GLY A 338 22.88 10.61 -12.98
C GLY A 338 23.25 9.17 -13.33
N LEU A 339 24.22 8.95 -14.24
CA LEU A 339 24.68 7.58 -14.55
C LEU A 339 25.32 6.86 -13.35
N LEU A 340 25.87 7.60 -12.38
CA LEU A 340 26.51 7.00 -11.19
C LEU A 340 25.53 6.21 -10.31
N MET A 341 24.23 6.51 -10.37
CA MET A 341 23.21 5.75 -9.61
C MET A 341 22.66 4.53 -10.35
N VAL A 342 22.90 4.39 -11.66
CA VAL A 342 22.32 3.30 -12.47
C VAL A 342 22.68 1.92 -11.92
N PRO A 343 23.94 1.61 -11.52
CA PRO A 343 24.27 0.30 -10.96
C PRO A 343 23.47 -0.04 -9.68
N HIS A 344 23.31 0.94 -8.78
CA HIS A 344 22.54 0.77 -7.55
C HIS A 344 21.04 0.60 -7.82
N LEU A 345 20.52 1.32 -8.83
CA LEU A 345 19.14 1.16 -9.28
C LEU A 345 18.92 -0.24 -9.89
N GLU A 346 19.84 -0.74 -10.71
CA GLU A 346 19.73 -2.09 -11.27
C GLU A 346 19.81 -3.18 -10.20
N GLU A 347 20.65 -3.01 -9.18
CA GLU A 347 20.70 -3.90 -8.02
C GLU A 347 19.36 -3.91 -7.26
N MET A 348 18.79 -2.73 -6.99
CA MET A 348 17.48 -2.59 -6.36
C MET A 348 16.37 -3.27 -7.20
N LEU A 349 16.35 -3.04 -8.51
CA LEU A 349 15.38 -3.67 -9.44
C LEU A 349 15.50 -5.20 -9.46
N LYS A 350 16.71 -5.73 -9.26
CA LYS A 350 16.96 -7.16 -9.16
C LYS A 350 16.53 -7.71 -7.80
N GLU A 351 16.92 -7.06 -6.71
CA GLU A 351 16.60 -7.45 -5.34
C GLU A 351 15.09 -7.48 -5.09
N TYR A 352 14.39 -6.40 -5.46
CA TYR A 352 12.95 -6.26 -5.24
C TYR A 352 12.10 -6.66 -6.44
N GLY A 353 12.71 -7.26 -7.48
CA GLY A 353 12.03 -7.57 -8.73
C GLY A 353 10.80 -8.47 -8.58
N LEU A 354 10.71 -9.30 -7.53
CA LEU A 354 9.52 -10.12 -7.23
C LEU A 354 8.31 -9.30 -6.77
N TYR A 355 8.54 -8.12 -6.22
CA TYR A 355 7.51 -7.26 -5.62
C TYR A 355 7.18 -6.04 -6.50
N LEU A 356 8.01 -5.75 -7.50
CA LEU A 356 7.80 -4.66 -8.44
C LEU A 356 6.91 -5.10 -9.60
N ASP A 357 5.89 -4.30 -9.90
CA ASP A 357 5.10 -4.49 -11.11
C ASP A 357 5.94 -4.22 -12.38
N ALA A 358 5.57 -4.88 -13.47
CA ALA A 358 6.34 -4.82 -14.72
C ALA A 358 6.39 -3.40 -15.32
N HIS A 359 5.31 -2.63 -15.17
CA HIS A 359 5.20 -1.28 -15.70
C HIS A 359 6.23 -0.34 -15.06
N ARG A 360 6.39 -0.39 -13.73
CA ARG A 360 7.40 0.40 -13.01
C ARG A 360 8.82 0.11 -13.46
N VAL A 361 9.13 -1.17 -13.71
CA VAL A 361 10.45 -1.57 -14.23
C VAL A 361 10.68 -0.96 -15.61
N LEU A 362 9.67 -0.95 -16.47
CA LEU A 362 9.75 -0.31 -17.80
C LEU A 362 9.98 1.19 -17.70
N VAL A 363 9.27 1.89 -16.81
CA VAL A 363 9.46 3.33 -16.57
C VAL A 363 10.91 3.62 -16.14
N PHE A 364 11.51 2.79 -15.29
CA PHE A 364 12.93 2.94 -14.95
C PHE A 364 13.86 2.69 -16.12
N TYR A 365 13.64 1.65 -16.92
CA TYR A 365 14.44 1.42 -18.12
C TYR A 365 14.36 2.59 -19.09
N TYR A 366 13.17 3.19 -19.25
CA TYR A 366 13.01 4.39 -20.08
C TYR A 366 13.82 5.57 -19.52
N LYS A 367 13.69 5.84 -18.22
CA LYS A 367 14.45 6.92 -17.56
C LYS A 367 15.97 6.70 -17.62
N ILE A 368 16.45 5.46 -17.48
CA ILE A 368 17.87 5.12 -17.63
C ILE A 368 18.30 5.35 -19.09
N ALA A 369 17.49 4.96 -20.08
CA ALA A 369 17.77 5.25 -21.48
C ALA A 369 17.90 6.76 -21.73
N CYS A 370 17.02 7.58 -21.15
CA CYS A 370 17.11 9.04 -21.24
C CYS A 370 18.40 9.60 -20.59
N LEU A 371 18.86 9.03 -19.47
CA LEU A 371 20.16 9.40 -18.87
C LEU A 371 21.32 9.11 -19.83
N TYR A 372 21.34 7.92 -20.44
CA TYR A 372 22.37 7.56 -21.41
C TYR A 372 22.32 8.44 -22.66
N PHE A 373 21.13 8.70 -23.19
CA PHE A 373 20.93 9.60 -24.33
C PHE A 373 21.44 11.01 -24.02
N GLY A 374 21.02 11.60 -22.90
CA GLY A 374 21.47 12.93 -22.48
C GLY A 374 22.96 13.02 -22.15
N SER A 375 23.62 11.89 -21.84
CA SER A 375 25.08 11.81 -21.66
C SER A 375 25.86 11.66 -22.98
N GLY A 376 25.17 11.44 -24.10
CA GLY A 376 25.77 11.17 -25.42
C GLY A 376 26.09 9.69 -25.69
N ASN A 377 25.80 8.78 -24.77
CA ASN A 377 25.99 7.34 -24.96
C ASN A 377 24.75 6.68 -25.57
N ASN A 378 24.59 6.86 -26.88
CA ASN A 378 23.43 6.39 -27.62
C ASN A 378 23.33 4.85 -27.69
N GLU A 379 24.46 4.14 -27.71
CA GLU A 379 24.48 2.67 -27.74
C GLU A 379 23.82 2.11 -26.49
N LYS A 380 24.21 2.59 -25.30
CA LYS A 380 23.56 2.18 -24.04
C LYS A 380 22.11 2.63 -23.96
N ALA A 381 21.76 3.80 -24.48
CA ALA A 381 20.36 4.21 -24.54
C ALA A 381 19.52 3.20 -25.33
N ILE A 382 20.01 2.76 -26.50
CA ILE A 382 19.36 1.74 -27.34
C ILE A 382 19.25 0.40 -26.61
N ASP A 383 20.29 -0.03 -25.87
CA ASP A 383 20.25 -1.26 -25.07
C ASP A 383 19.06 -1.25 -24.09
N TYR A 384 18.85 -0.16 -23.35
CA TYR A 384 17.74 -0.04 -22.40
C TYR A 384 16.38 0.07 -23.09
N LEU A 385 16.27 0.82 -24.19
CA LEU A 385 15.04 0.88 -24.98
C LEU A 385 14.65 -0.48 -25.54
N ASN A 386 15.61 -1.29 -25.98
CA ASN A 386 15.38 -2.66 -26.43
C ASN A 386 14.82 -3.56 -25.32
N ARG A 387 15.15 -3.31 -24.04
CA ARG A 387 14.53 -4.04 -22.91
C ARG A 387 13.03 -3.75 -22.79
N ILE A 388 12.59 -2.58 -23.22
CA ILE A 388 11.18 -2.15 -23.25
C ILE A 388 10.48 -2.75 -24.47
N ILE A 389 11.02 -2.51 -25.67
CA ILE A 389 10.41 -2.90 -26.95
C ILE A 389 10.22 -4.42 -27.06
N ASN A 390 11.17 -5.20 -26.54
CA ASN A 390 11.12 -6.66 -26.60
C ASN A 390 10.25 -7.31 -25.51
N GLN A 391 9.64 -6.52 -24.61
CA GLN A 391 8.80 -7.05 -23.54
C GLN A 391 7.34 -7.20 -24.01
N LYS A 392 6.85 -8.43 -24.13
CA LYS A 392 5.45 -8.72 -24.50
C LYS A 392 4.51 -8.41 -23.31
N SER A 393 4.13 -7.14 -23.11
CA SER A 393 3.06 -6.75 -22.19
C SER A 393 2.14 -5.72 -22.86
N ASP A 394 0.85 -5.75 -22.49
CA ASP A 394 -0.21 -4.84 -23.00
C ASP A 394 -0.15 -3.44 -22.37
N LEU A 395 0.78 -3.19 -21.44
CA LEU A 395 0.89 -1.95 -20.64
C LEU A 395 1.74 -0.86 -21.35
N ARG A 396 1.67 -0.78 -22.68
CA ARG A 396 2.54 0.12 -23.48
C ARG A 396 1.94 1.48 -23.81
N SER A 397 0.63 1.66 -23.62
CA SER A 397 -0.11 2.82 -24.15
C SER A 397 0.25 4.16 -23.49
N ASP A 398 0.92 4.16 -22.35
CA ASP A 398 1.33 5.38 -21.62
C ASP A 398 2.82 5.75 -21.80
N LEU A 399 3.63 4.83 -22.35
CA LEU A 399 5.04 5.04 -22.68
C LEU A 399 5.26 5.41 -24.16
N GLN A 400 4.22 5.30 -25.00
CA GLN A 400 4.16 5.75 -26.39
C GLN A 400 3.46 7.10 -26.48
#